data_AF-A0A0M8ZUQ1-F1
#
_entry.id   AF-A0A0M8ZUQ1-F1
#
_cell.length_a   1.000
_cell.length_b   1.000
_cell.length_c   1.000
_cell.angle_alpha   90.00
_cell.angle_beta   90.00
_cell.angle_gamma   90.00
#
_symmetry.space_group_name_H-M   'P 1'
#
loop_
_entity.id
_entity.type
_entity.pdbx_description
1 polymer ?
#
loop_
_entity_poly.entity_id
_entity_poly.type
_entity_poly.pdbx_seq_one_letter_code
_entity_poly.pdbx_strand_id
1 'polypeptide(L)' 'MSDYYVDEYEHFNYDYDKHIFTGHSGKQRSKREALTHTNHFDPCGHSRKILTKLMNSEHNKRNAGKTKA' A
#
# COMPACT_ATOMS: atom_id res chain seq x y z
N MET A 1 26.52 14.14 12.42
CA MET A 1 26.72 14.65 11.05
C MET A 1 25.88 15.91 10.94
N SER A 2 26.50 17.08 10.84
CA SER A 2 25.82 18.38 10.91
C SER A 2 25.10 18.68 9.58
N ASP A 3 23.84 19.09 9.65
CA ASP A 3 22.97 19.47 8.50
C ASP A 3 23.57 20.50 7.54
N TYR A 4 24.68 21.16 7.89
CA TYR A 4 25.37 22.14 7.06
C TYR A 4 26.04 21.58 5.78
N TYR A 5 26.17 20.27 5.64
CA TYR A 5 26.77 19.62 4.46
C TYR A 5 25.77 19.02 3.49
N VAL A 6 24.48 19.03 3.85
CA VAL A 6 23.43 18.41 3.06
C VAL A 6 22.80 19.54 2.26
N ASP A 7 22.87 19.43 0.93
CA ASP A 7 22.24 20.43 0.08
C ASP A 7 20.71 20.28 0.08
N GLU A 8 20.02 21.31 -0.42
CA GLU A 8 18.54 21.32 -0.44
C GLU A 8 17.96 20.15 -1.24
N TYR A 9 18.71 19.62 -2.21
CA TYR A 9 18.29 18.46 -3.01
C TYR A 9 18.45 17.15 -2.24
N GLU A 10 19.52 16.97 -1.48
CA GLU A 10 19.71 15.82 -0.61
C GLU A 10 18.64 15.78 0.48
N HIS A 11 18.30 16.92 1.09
CA HIS A 11 17.19 17.01 2.04
C HIS A 11 15.85 16.60 1.43
N PHE A 12 15.53 17.09 0.22
CA PHE A 12 14.32 16.71 -0.50
C PHE A 12 14.27 15.20 -0.76
N ASN A 13 15.39 14.62 -1.19
CA ASN A 13 15.47 13.19 -1.46
C ASN A 13 15.20 12.36 -0.20
N TYR A 14 15.82 12.69 0.94
CA TYR A 14 15.61 11.95 2.20
C TYR A 14 14.17 12.05 2.73
N ASP A 15 13.56 13.24 2.65
CA ASP A 15 12.17 13.43 3.05
C ASP A 15 11.19 12.71 2.11
N TYR A 16 11.48 12.69 0.81
CA TYR A 16 10.66 12.00 -0.17
C TYR A 16 10.82 10.48 -0.09
N ASP A 17 12.01 9.99 0.23
CA ASP A 17 12.32 8.58 0.44
C ASP A 17 11.45 8.00 1.57
N LYS A 18 11.24 8.76 2.65
CA LYS A 18 10.32 8.40 3.73
C LYS A 18 8.89 8.20 3.21
N HIS A 19 8.42 9.05 2.30
CA HIS A 19 7.08 8.92 1.74
C HIS A 19 6.95 7.74 0.77
N ILE A 20 8.02 7.37 0.07
CA ILE A 20 8.06 6.21 -0.81
C ILE A 20 8.17 4.92 0.01
N PHE A 21 9.11 4.81 0.94
CA PHE A 21 9.47 3.55 1.61
C PHE A 21 8.85 3.35 3.00
N THR A 22 7.87 4.16 3.42
CA THR A 22 7.18 3.97 4.70
C THR A 22 6.42 2.63 4.73
N GLY A 23 7.00 1.65 5.43
CA GLY A 23 6.51 0.27 5.53
C GLY A 23 5.14 0.07 6.21
N HIS A 24 4.43 1.13 6.60
CA HIS A 24 3.15 1.04 7.32
C HIS A 24 1.92 0.95 6.40
N SER A 25 2.07 1.15 5.10
CA SER A 25 1.02 0.86 4.12
C SER A 25 1.55 -0.19 3.18
N GLY A 26 1.27 -1.47 3.47
CA GLY A 26 1.80 -2.64 2.75
C GLY A 26 1.48 -2.73 1.25
N LYS A 27 0.99 -1.65 0.63
CA LYS A 27 0.77 -1.48 -0.81
C LYS A 27 1.10 -0.08 -1.35
N GLN A 28 1.73 0.82 -0.59
CA GLN A 28 2.07 2.19 -1.01
C GLN A 28 0.92 2.95 -1.70
N ARG A 29 -0.34 2.61 -1.39
CA ARG A 29 -1.48 3.28 -2.04
C ARG A 29 -1.74 4.60 -1.36
N SER A 30 -1.87 5.66 -2.14
CA SER A 30 -2.38 6.92 -1.62
C SER A 30 -3.83 6.73 -1.13
N LYS A 31 -4.27 7.55 -0.17
CA LYS A 31 -5.68 7.54 0.28
C LYS A 31 -6.65 7.72 -0.90
N ARG A 32 -6.24 8.51 -1.91
CA ARG A 32 -6.99 8.73 -3.16
C ARG A 32 -7.14 7.43 -3.95
N GLU A 33 -6.07 6.69 -4.15
CA GLU A 33 -6.10 5.40 -4.85
C GLU A 33 -6.93 4.35 -4.10
N ALA A 34 -6.86 4.32 -2.77
CA ALA A 34 -7.69 3.42 -1.97
C ALA A 34 -9.19 3.71 -2.19
N LEU A 35 -9.58 4.98 -2.29
CA LEU A 35 -10.95 5.39 -2.55
C LEU A 35 -11.40 5.06 -3.98
N THR A 36 -10.55 5.22 -4.98
CA THR A 36 -10.92 4.88 -6.37
C THR A 36 -10.99 3.37 -6.60
N HIS A 37 -10.16 2.59 -5.90
CA HIS A 37 -10.12 1.13 -6.05
C HIS A 37 -11.06 0.37 -5.11
N THR A 38 -11.70 1.03 -4.14
CA THR A 38 -12.67 0.38 -3.24
C THR A 38 -14.05 1.01 -3.39
N ASN A 39 -15.09 0.18 -3.39
CA ASN A 39 -16.50 0.62 -3.36
C ASN A 39 -16.99 1.39 -4.60
N HIS A 40 -16.50 1.06 -5.79
CA HIS A 40 -17.12 1.53 -7.02
C HIS A 40 -18.52 0.91 -7.21
N PHE A 41 -19.48 1.70 -7.68
CA PHE A 41 -20.80 1.20 -8.04
C PHE A 41 -20.67 0.31 -9.28
N ASP A 42 -21.16 -0.92 -9.18
CA ASP A 42 -21.21 -1.87 -10.29
C ASP A 42 -22.69 -2.19 -10.53
N PRO A 43 -23.22 -2.00 -11.75
CA PRO A 43 -24.63 -2.23 -12.07
C PRO A 43 -25.05 -3.69 -11.89
N CYS A 44 -24.09 -4.64 -11.90
CA CYS A 44 -24.31 -6.05 -11.57
C CYS A 44 -24.21 -6.32 -10.05
N GLY A 45 -24.09 -5.27 -9.23
CA GLY A 45 -23.96 -5.35 -7.79
C GLY A 45 -22.54 -5.71 -7.33
N HIS A 46 -22.42 -6.35 -6.17
CA HIS A 46 -21.13 -6.55 -5.49
C HIS A 46 -20.35 -7.82 -5.89
N SER A 47 -20.74 -8.50 -6.96
CA SER A 47 -20.17 -9.80 -7.38
C SER A 47 -18.64 -9.79 -7.50
N ARG A 48 -18.08 -8.77 -8.17
CA ARG A 48 -16.62 -8.55 -8.29
C ARG A 48 -15.91 -8.46 -6.93
N LYS A 49 -16.50 -7.71 -5.98
CA LYS A 49 -15.95 -7.51 -4.64
C LYS A 49 -15.97 -8.80 -3.82
N ILE A 50 -17.03 -9.59 -3.96
CA ILE A 50 -17.18 -10.87 -3.27
C ILE A 50 -16.13 -11.86 -3.76
N LEU A 51 -15.98 -12.01 -5.09
CA LEU A 51 -14.99 -12.91 -5.70
C LEU A 51 -13.55 -12.53 -5.30
N THR A 52 -13.21 -11.25 -5.37
CA THR A 52 -11.87 -10.77 -4.99
C THR A 52 -11.59 -10.95 -3.49
N LYS A 53 -12.58 -10.71 -2.61
CA LYS A 53 -12.44 -11.00 -1.17
C LYS A 53 -12.26 -12.48 -0.88
N LEU A 54 -12.99 -13.35 -1.56
CA LEU A 54 -12.85 -14.80 -1.43
C LEU A 54 -11.43 -15.25 -1.83
N MET A 55 -10.96 -14.85 -3.02
CA MET A 55 -9.61 -15.19 -3.50
C MET A 55 -8.52 -14.68 -2.55
N ASN A 56 -8.60 -13.43 -2.10
CA ASN A 56 -7.62 -12.84 -1.18
C ASN A 56 -7.62 -13.56 0.17
N SER A 57 -8.79 -13.94 0.68
CA SER A 57 -8.90 -14.66 1.96
C SER A 57 -8.22 -16.02 1.86
N GLU A 58 -8.43 -16.75 0.76
CA GLU A 58 -7.75 -18.03 0.52
C GLU A 58 -6.24 -17.87 0.33
N HIS A 59 -5.79 -16.84 -0.39
CA HIS A 59 -4.37 -16.56 -0.53
C HIS A 59 -3.70 -16.24 0.82
N ASN A 60 -4.36 -15.43 1.66
CA ASN A 60 -3.87 -15.11 3.00
C ASN A 60 -3.82 -16.34 3.89
N LYS A 61 -4.84 -17.22 3.86
CA LYS A 61 -4.82 -18.49 4.58
C LYS A 61 -3.63 -19.37 4.16
N ARG A 62 -3.34 -19.46 2.85
CA ARG A 62 -2.18 -20.22 2.33
C ARG A 62 -0.83 -19.64 2.74
N ASN A 63 -0.76 -18.33 2.93
CA ASN A 63 0.49 -17.63 3.29
C ASN A 63 0.68 -17.44 4.80
N ALA A 64 -0.36 -17.64 5.62
CA ALA A 64 -0.29 -17.46 7.07
C ALA A 64 0.76 -18.34 7.76
N GLY A 65 1.15 -19.47 7.15
CA GLY A 65 2.23 -20.34 7.64
C GLY A 65 3.64 -19.96 7.17
N LYS A 66 3.78 -19.04 6.21
CA LYS A 66 5.08 -18.69 5.59
C LYS A 66 5.75 -17.46 6.21
N THR A 67 5.04 -16.71 7.05
CA THR A 67 5.49 -15.43 7.61
C THR A 67 6.16 -15.55 8.98
N LYS A 68 6.41 -16.77 9.47
CA LYS A 68 7.12 -17.04 10.74
C LYS A 68 8.51 -17.65 10.52
N ALA A 69 9.30 -17.06 9.63
CA ALA A 69 10.72 -17.34 9.45
C ALA A 69 11.52 -16.05 9.62
#